data_AF-A0A149PUV0-F1
#
_entry.id   AF-A0A149PUV0-F1
#
_cell.length_a   1.000
_cell.length_b   1.000
_cell.length_c   1.000
_cell.angle_alpha   90.00
_cell.angle_beta   90.00
_cell.angle_gamma   90.00
#
_symmetry.space_group_name_H-M   'P 1'
#
loop_
_entity.id
_entity.type
_entity.pdbx_description
1 polymer ?
#
loop_
_entity_poly.entity_id
_entity_poly.type
_entity_poly.pdbx_seq_one_letter_code
_entity_poly.pdbx_strand_id
1 'polypeptide(L)'
;MPKSSSRLIELDFFRGLVLLIIVVDHIGGSILSRVTLHAYALCDAAEVFVFLGGFATATAYAALAERRDETIARGRFLRRSFEIYRAFLVTAGLMLLVSAVLTALSIDGPNLATTDLDDLIDSPLAALRDIVLLRRQPYLASVLPMYAFFALLVPTILPLARSKPWLLLVGSVALWAGAPAISQYLPAAPDMHWDFNPFAWQLMFVLGVLARCQPVYQRISAHRFGWLASVLAFAVVVGAAYYKLFLLHAPLAASLKQNLSWLRAGNFVAIAWLVANLIELGWAKKVARRLPWVGAIGRQGLLCFIAGAVISLVVDSVLYAATDGYLNYPLGLLADAVAVGALFAVALGVEPLKRWVGRIVTGRLETSP
;
A
#
# COMPACT_ATOMS: atom_id res chain seq x y z
N MET A 1 13.98 14.18 30.71
CA MET A 1 12.73 13.45 30.37
C MET A 1 12.61 13.39 28.85
N PRO A 2 12.77 12.23 28.18
CA PRO A 2 12.46 12.16 26.76
C PRO A 2 10.94 12.25 26.61
N LYS A 3 10.48 13.25 25.85
CA LYS A 3 9.08 13.47 25.51
C LYS A 3 8.45 12.15 25.06
N SER A 4 7.30 11.80 25.67
CA SER A 4 6.35 10.83 25.14
C SER A 4 6.33 10.93 23.61
N SER A 5 6.68 9.83 22.93
CA SER A 5 6.66 9.72 21.47
C SER A 5 5.31 10.25 20.96
N SER A 6 5.29 11.52 20.51
CA SER A 6 4.09 12.13 19.99
C SER A 6 3.77 11.40 18.70
N ARG A 7 2.64 10.68 18.68
CA ARG A 7 2.13 10.02 17.48
C ARG A 7 2.19 11.00 16.31
N LEU A 8 2.83 10.60 15.22
CA LEU A 8 2.97 11.41 14.01
C LEU A 8 1.63 11.45 13.28
N ILE A 9 0.86 12.51 13.51
CA ILE A 9 -0.49 12.65 12.93
C ILE A 9 -0.44 12.75 11.40
N GLU A 10 0.67 13.29 10.89
CA GLU A 10 0.95 13.42 9.47
C GLU A 10 1.11 12.04 8.82
N LEU A 11 1.81 11.12 9.51
CA LEU A 11 2.00 9.76 9.03
C LEU A 11 0.68 8.99 8.95
N ASP A 12 -0.17 9.10 9.98
CA ASP A 12 -1.49 8.49 9.96
C ASP A 12 -2.36 9.09 8.85
N PHE A 13 -2.29 10.41 8.62
CA PHE A 13 -3.01 11.09 7.55
C PHE A 13 -2.58 10.59 6.16
N PHE A 14 -1.28 10.59 5.84
CA PHE A 14 -0.82 10.15 4.53
C PHE A 14 -1.11 8.67 4.27
N ARG A 15 -1.01 7.81 5.30
CA ARG A 15 -1.42 6.40 5.18
C ARG A 15 -2.90 6.26 4.83
N GLY A 16 -3.76 7.06 5.45
CA GLY A 16 -5.20 7.06 5.15
C GLY A 16 -5.51 7.61 3.78
N LEU A 17 -4.86 8.71 3.39
CA LEU A 17 -5.00 9.32 2.07
C LEU A 17 -4.63 8.34 0.96
N VAL A 18 -3.51 7.62 1.10
CA VAL A 18 -3.08 6.61 0.14
C VAL A 18 -4.09 5.46 0.03
N LEU A 19 -4.68 5.01 1.14
CA LEU A 19 -5.71 3.97 1.09
C LEU A 19 -6.99 4.44 0.38
N LEU A 20 -7.40 5.70 0.57
CA LEU A 20 -8.52 6.29 -0.17
C LEU A 20 -8.22 6.34 -1.67
N ILE A 21 -7.01 6.76 -2.04
CA ILE A 21 -6.56 6.81 -3.43
C ILE A 21 -6.54 5.40 -4.04
N ILE A 22 -5.94 4.41 -3.36
CA ILE A 22 -5.89 3.03 -3.86
C ILE A 22 -7.28 2.48 -4.17
N VAL A 23 -8.28 2.75 -3.31
CA VAL A 23 -9.64 2.26 -3.52
C VAL A 23 -10.26 2.85 -4.79
N VAL A 24 -10.13 4.15 -5.04
CA VAL A 24 -10.70 4.78 -6.24
C VAL A 24 -9.89 4.45 -7.50
N ASP A 25 -8.56 4.30 -7.38
CA ASP A 25 -7.66 3.91 -8.46
C ASP A 25 -7.93 2.47 -8.97
N HIS A 26 -8.66 1.66 -8.20
CA HIS A 26 -9.08 0.30 -8.55
C HIS A 26 -10.51 0.22 -9.09
N ILE A 27 -11.15 1.38 -9.34
CA ILE A 27 -12.46 1.47 -9.99
C ILE A 27 -12.24 2.09 -11.38
N GLY A 28 -12.42 1.30 -12.44
CA GLY A 28 -12.13 1.72 -13.83
C GLY A 28 -12.97 2.91 -14.28
N GLY A 29 -14.22 2.99 -13.81
CA GLY A 29 -15.13 4.11 -14.08
C GLY A 29 -15.01 5.31 -13.13
N SER A 30 -14.04 5.32 -12.21
CA SER A 30 -13.85 6.41 -11.25
C SER A 30 -13.56 7.75 -11.93
N ILE A 31 -14.12 8.83 -11.40
CA ILE A 31 -13.83 10.20 -11.84
C ILE A 31 -12.69 10.79 -10.99
N LEU A 32 -12.63 10.44 -9.71
CA LEU A 32 -11.54 10.84 -8.83
C LEU A 32 -10.19 10.26 -9.25
N SER A 33 -10.15 8.99 -9.71
CA SER A 33 -8.90 8.34 -10.18
C SER A 33 -8.23 9.14 -11.33
N ARG A 34 -9.00 9.92 -12.09
CA ARG A 34 -8.48 10.75 -13.19
C ARG A 34 -7.66 11.95 -12.74
N VAL A 35 -7.66 12.27 -11.44
CA VAL A 35 -6.84 13.34 -10.85
C VAL A 35 -5.89 12.83 -9.77
N THR A 36 -5.85 11.52 -9.52
CA THR A 36 -4.88 10.94 -8.58
C THR A 36 -3.51 10.76 -9.23
N LEU A 37 -2.55 10.27 -8.44
CA LEU A 37 -1.15 10.23 -8.83
C LEU A 37 -0.92 9.42 -10.12
N HIS A 38 -1.66 8.33 -10.33
CA HIS A 38 -1.53 7.51 -11.53
C HIS A 38 -2.08 8.17 -12.79
N ALA A 39 -2.76 9.33 -12.72
CA ALA A 39 -3.22 10.04 -13.91
C ALA A 39 -2.07 10.83 -14.56
N TYR A 40 -1.22 11.47 -13.75
CA TYR A 40 -0.18 12.39 -14.25
C TYR A 40 1.25 11.96 -13.92
N ALA A 41 1.51 11.18 -12.87
CA ALA A 41 2.86 10.73 -12.55
C ALA A 41 3.17 9.35 -13.14
N LEU A 42 4.45 9.04 -13.33
CA LEU A 42 4.90 7.71 -13.80
C LEU A 42 4.76 6.65 -12.70
N CYS A 43 4.78 7.06 -11.43
CA CYS A 43 4.42 6.24 -10.27
C CYS A 43 2.92 6.36 -9.93
N ASP A 44 2.46 5.55 -8.99
CA ASP A 44 1.10 5.56 -8.48
C ASP A 44 1.08 5.45 -6.95
N ALA A 45 -0.11 5.24 -6.38
CA ALA A 45 -0.28 5.15 -4.93
C ALA A 45 0.50 3.98 -4.30
N ALA A 46 0.90 2.96 -5.07
CA ALA A 46 1.68 1.84 -4.56
C ALA A 46 3.08 2.26 -4.10
N GLU A 47 3.80 3.11 -4.84
CA GLU A 47 5.11 3.62 -4.39
C GLU A 47 4.98 4.39 -3.08
N VAL A 48 3.96 5.23 -2.96
CA VAL A 48 3.67 5.98 -1.73
C VAL A 48 3.35 5.02 -0.58
N PHE A 49 2.52 4.01 -0.83
CA PHE A 49 2.13 3.00 0.16
C PHE A 49 3.34 2.23 0.69
N VAL A 50 4.23 1.76 -0.21
CA VAL A 50 5.44 0.99 0.12
C VAL A 50 6.46 1.84 0.87
N PHE A 51 6.70 3.07 0.43
CA PHE A 51 7.58 4.00 1.12
C PHE A 51 7.06 4.35 2.53
N LEU A 52 5.78 4.71 2.67
CA LEU A 52 5.17 4.97 3.99
C LEU A 52 5.16 3.71 4.87
N GLY A 53 5.04 2.52 4.27
CA GLY A 53 5.18 1.23 4.94
C GLY A 53 6.54 1.09 5.61
N GLY A 54 7.61 1.39 4.88
CA GLY A 54 8.98 1.41 5.40
C GLY A 54 9.18 2.47 6.50
N PHE A 55 8.74 3.70 6.25
CA PHE A 55 8.85 4.82 7.19
C PHE A 55 8.10 4.54 8.51
N ALA A 56 6.87 4.04 8.42
CA ALA A 56 6.06 3.70 9.59
C ALA A 56 6.64 2.51 10.37
N THR A 57 7.18 1.52 9.66
CA THR A 57 7.83 0.36 10.26
C THR A 57 9.07 0.78 11.05
N ALA A 58 9.94 1.60 10.46
CA ALA A 58 11.10 2.18 11.13
C ALA A 58 10.71 2.99 12.37
N THR A 59 9.64 3.78 12.28
CA THR A 59 9.10 4.56 13.41
C THR A 59 8.61 3.66 14.53
N ALA A 60 7.82 2.63 14.20
CA ALA A 60 7.25 1.71 15.19
C ALA A 60 8.33 0.84 15.86
N TYR A 61 9.32 0.37 15.10
CA TYR A 61 10.45 -0.40 15.64
C TYR A 61 11.32 0.47 16.54
N ALA A 62 11.60 1.73 16.16
CA ALA A 62 12.33 2.67 17.02
C ALA A 62 11.62 2.90 18.36
N ALA A 63 10.33 3.23 18.30
CA ALA A 63 9.55 3.45 19.52
C ALA A 63 9.48 2.20 20.41
N LEU A 64 9.45 0.99 19.84
CA LEU A 64 9.42 -0.24 20.62
C LEU A 64 10.79 -0.62 21.21
N ALA A 65 11.86 -0.46 20.42
CA ALA A 65 13.23 -0.71 20.89
C ALA A 65 13.61 0.27 22.02
N GLU A 66 13.19 1.54 21.93
CA GLU A 66 13.43 2.54 22.98
C GLU A 66 12.64 2.25 24.27
N ARG A 67 11.42 1.71 24.17
CA ARG A 67 10.52 1.47 25.32
C ARG A 67 10.74 0.14 26.01
N ARG A 68 11.25 -0.86 25.28
CA ARG A 68 11.37 -2.24 25.73
C ARG A 68 12.80 -2.69 25.47
N ASP A 69 13.00 -3.51 24.45
CA ASP A 69 14.30 -4.00 24.01
C ASP A 69 14.23 -4.32 22.50
N GLU A 70 15.39 -4.35 21.86
CA GLU A 70 15.54 -4.66 20.45
C GLU A 70 15.06 -6.08 20.11
N THR A 71 15.28 -7.06 21.00
CA THR A 71 14.81 -8.44 20.82
C THR A 71 13.28 -8.50 20.71
N ILE A 72 12.59 -7.76 21.58
CA ILE A 72 11.12 -7.67 21.57
C ILE A 72 10.63 -6.98 20.29
N ALA A 73 11.34 -5.95 19.85
CA ALA A 73 11.04 -5.29 18.58
C ALA A 73 11.16 -6.26 17.40
N ARG A 74 12.23 -7.04 17.30
CA ARG A 74 12.43 -8.05 16.26
C ARG A 74 11.32 -9.11 16.26
N GLY A 75 11.02 -9.70 17.42
CA GLY A 75 9.96 -10.71 17.55
C GLY A 75 8.57 -10.19 17.14
N ARG A 76 8.27 -8.92 17.43
CA ARG A 76 7.00 -8.29 16.99
C ARG A 76 6.87 -8.27 15.47
N PHE A 77 7.94 -7.99 14.73
CA PHE A 77 7.88 -7.92 13.27
C PHE A 77 7.83 -9.29 12.59
N LEU A 78 8.40 -10.33 13.20
CA LEU A 78 8.17 -11.71 12.78
C LEU A 78 6.68 -12.09 12.89
N ARG A 79 6.06 -11.78 14.04
CA ARG A 79 4.61 -11.98 14.20
C ARG A 79 3.80 -11.13 13.21
N ARG A 80 4.25 -9.91 12.95
CA ARG A 80 3.61 -9.00 11.99
C ARG A 80 3.63 -9.55 10.56
N SER A 81 4.72 -10.21 10.16
CA SER A 81 4.80 -10.90 8.86
C SER A 81 3.69 -11.94 8.74
N PHE A 82 3.51 -12.78 9.77
CA PHE A 82 2.45 -13.78 9.79
C PHE A 82 1.03 -13.17 9.82
N GLU A 83 0.83 -12.03 10.50
CA GLU A 83 -0.44 -11.29 10.44
C GLU A 83 -0.78 -10.82 9.03
N ILE A 84 0.22 -10.33 8.28
CA ILE A 84 0.04 -9.87 6.89
C ILE A 84 -0.20 -11.07 5.97
N TYR A 85 0.52 -12.18 6.16
CA TYR A 85 0.26 -13.42 5.44
C TYR A 85 -1.17 -13.94 5.64
N ARG A 86 -1.67 -13.94 6.88
CA ARG A 86 -3.08 -14.28 7.16
C ARG A 86 -4.05 -13.31 6.51
N ALA A 87 -3.74 -12.01 6.52
CA ALA A 87 -4.53 -11.01 5.84
C ALA A 87 -4.57 -11.23 4.32
N PHE A 88 -3.46 -11.66 3.71
CA PHE A 88 -3.43 -12.08 2.31
C PHE A 88 -4.41 -13.24 2.07
N LEU A 89 -4.36 -14.32 2.85
CA LEU A 89 -5.27 -15.46 2.69
C LEU A 89 -6.74 -15.05 2.84
N VAL A 90 -7.05 -14.20 3.83
CA VAL A 90 -8.41 -13.67 4.04
C VAL A 90 -8.84 -12.81 2.84
N THR A 91 -7.97 -11.94 2.34
CA THR A 91 -8.29 -11.07 1.19
C THR A 91 -8.51 -11.91 -0.06
N ALA A 92 -7.64 -12.88 -0.33
CA ALA A 92 -7.78 -13.78 -1.48
C ALA A 92 -9.10 -14.57 -1.42
N GLY A 93 -9.44 -15.14 -0.25
CA GLY A 93 -10.71 -15.82 -0.06
C GLY A 93 -11.92 -14.90 -0.20
N LEU A 94 -11.86 -13.66 0.32
CA LEU A 94 -12.92 -12.67 0.14
C LEU A 94 -13.09 -12.27 -1.33
N MET A 95 -12.01 -12.13 -2.08
CA MET A 95 -12.06 -11.80 -3.50
C MET A 95 -12.72 -12.91 -4.32
N LEU A 96 -12.37 -14.18 -4.04
CA LEU A 96 -13.00 -15.34 -4.67
C LEU A 96 -14.49 -15.42 -4.31
N LEU A 97 -14.84 -15.23 -3.03
CA LEU A 97 -16.23 -15.24 -2.57
C LEU A 97 -17.06 -14.14 -3.22
N VAL A 98 -16.56 -12.90 -3.23
CA VAL A 98 -17.24 -11.76 -3.85
C VAL A 98 -17.40 -11.98 -5.35
N SER A 99 -16.36 -12.50 -6.02
CA SER A 99 -16.43 -12.83 -7.44
C SER A 99 -17.50 -13.88 -7.71
N ALA A 100 -17.54 -14.97 -6.92
CA ALA A 100 -18.57 -16.00 -7.04
C ALA A 100 -19.99 -15.45 -6.84
N VAL A 101 -20.19 -14.57 -5.85
CA VAL A 101 -21.49 -13.94 -5.60
C VAL A 101 -21.91 -13.03 -6.76
N LEU A 102 -21.00 -12.20 -7.28
CA LEU A 102 -21.31 -11.30 -8.40
C LEU A 102 -21.60 -12.09 -9.68
N THR A 103 -20.81 -13.12 -9.99
CA THR A 103 -21.07 -14.03 -11.11
C THR A 103 -22.43 -14.72 -10.96
N ALA A 104 -22.79 -15.20 -9.76
CA ALA A 104 -24.09 -15.82 -9.49
C ALA A 104 -25.27 -14.84 -9.66
N LEU A 105 -25.04 -13.54 -9.48
CA LEU A 105 -26.01 -12.46 -9.74
C LEU A 105 -25.97 -11.95 -11.19
N SER A 106 -25.20 -12.59 -12.07
CA SER A 106 -24.98 -12.15 -13.46
C SER A 106 -24.43 -10.73 -13.57
N ILE A 107 -23.63 -10.30 -12.58
CA ILE A 107 -22.89 -9.05 -12.60
C ILE A 107 -21.45 -9.36 -13.00
N ASP A 108 -21.06 -8.91 -14.19
CA ASP A 108 -19.69 -9.03 -14.68
C ASP A 108 -18.87 -7.77 -14.34
N GLY A 109 -17.54 -7.90 -14.30
CA GLY A 109 -16.64 -6.82 -13.95
C GLY A 109 -15.19 -7.13 -14.31
N PRO A 110 -14.39 -6.12 -14.68
CA PRO A 110 -13.05 -6.32 -15.25
C PRO A 110 -12.05 -6.88 -14.24
N ASN A 111 -12.28 -6.69 -12.94
CA ASN A 111 -11.39 -7.13 -11.86
C ASN A 111 -11.87 -8.39 -11.12
N LEU A 112 -12.91 -9.06 -11.63
CA LEU A 112 -13.40 -10.30 -11.04
C LEU A 112 -12.35 -11.41 -11.15
N ALA A 113 -12.20 -12.20 -10.09
CA ALA A 113 -11.28 -13.33 -10.06
C ALA A 113 -11.92 -14.58 -10.71
N THR A 114 -12.50 -14.44 -11.91
CA THR A 114 -13.26 -15.50 -12.59
C THR A 114 -12.37 -16.69 -12.94
N THR A 115 -11.20 -16.47 -13.53
CA THR A 115 -10.23 -17.55 -13.82
C THR A 115 -9.77 -18.26 -12.56
N ASP A 116 -9.50 -17.52 -11.48
CA ASP A 116 -9.12 -18.14 -10.21
C ASP A 116 -10.28 -18.94 -9.58
N LEU A 117 -11.53 -18.51 -9.81
CA LEU A 117 -12.72 -19.20 -9.37
C LEU A 117 -12.95 -20.50 -10.16
N ASP A 118 -12.77 -20.46 -11.48
CA ASP A 118 -12.86 -21.63 -12.35
C ASP A 118 -11.80 -22.67 -11.94
N ASP A 119 -10.54 -22.25 -11.75
CA ASP A 119 -9.45 -23.10 -11.27
C ASP A 119 -9.74 -23.70 -9.88
N LEU A 120 -10.43 -22.95 -8.99
CA LEU A 120 -10.84 -23.43 -7.68
C LEU A 120 -11.97 -24.47 -7.77
N ILE A 121 -12.89 -24.32 -8.72
CA ILE A 121 -13.98 -25.27 -8.96
C ILE A 121 -13.44 -26.56 -9.58
N ASP A 122 -12.58 -26.43 -10.60
CA ASP A 122 -12.04 -27.56 -11.36
C ASP A 122 -10.99 -28.33 -10.55
N SER A 123 -10.17 -27.65 -9.76
CA SER A 123 -9.03 -28.25 -9.03
C SER A 123 -8.80 -27.60 -7.66
N PRO A 124 -9.75 -27.77 -6.71
CA PRO A 124 -9.77 -27.01 -5.44
C PRO A 124 -8.50 -27.17 -4.61
N LEU A 125 -7.97 -28.39 -4.49
CA LEU A 125 -6.75 -28.63 -3.73
C LEU A 125 -5.51 -27.98 -4.37
N ALA A 126 -5.43 -27.96 -5.70
CA ALA A 126 -4.32 -27.35 -6.41
C ALA A 126 -4.37 -25.81 -6.30
N ALA A 127 -5.56 -25.22 -6.51
CA ALA A 127 -5.78 -23.78 -6.36
C ALA A 127 -5.49 -23.30 -4.94
N LEU A 128 -6.02 -24.01 -3.91
CA LEU A 128 -5.74 -23.69 -2.50
C LEU A 128 -4.26 -23.83 -2.16
N ARG A 129 -3.59 -24.89 -2.64
CA ARG A 129 -2.14 -25.06 -2.49
C ARG A 129 -1.39 -23.88 -3.09
N ASP A 130 -1.73 -23.47 -4.30
CA ASP A 130 -1.01 -22.42 -5.01
C ASP A 130 -1.25 -21.04 -4.36
N ILE A 131 -2.43 -20.77 -3.80
CA ILE A 131 -2.67 -19.56 -2.99
C ILE A 131 -1.88 -19.60 -1.69
N VAL A 132 -1.95 -20.70 -0.92
CA VAL A 132 -1.23 -20.86 0.36
C VAL A 132 0.28 -20.74 0.19
N LEU A 133 0.83 -21.28 -0.90
CA LEU A 133 2.26 -21.22 -1.21
C LEU A 133 2.66 -19.91 -1.93
N LEU A 134 1.77 -18.93 -2.02
CA LEU A 134 1.99 -17.62 -2.66
C LEU A 134 2.31 -17.72 -4.17
N ARG A 135 2.03 -18.87 -4.79
CA ARG A 135 2.20 -19.16 -6.23
C ARG A 135 1.12 -18.51 -7.08
N ARG A 136 -0.05 -18.26 -6.50
CA ARG A 136 -1.19 -17.60 -7.12
C ARG A 136 -1.71 -16.52 -6.19
N GLN A 137 -1.91 -15.32 -6.71
CA GLN A 137 -2.28 -14.15 -5.93
C GLN A 137 -3.36 -13.37 -6.70
N PRO A 138 -4.57 -13.21 -6.14
CA PRO A 138 -5.56 -12.32 -6.73
C PRO A 138 -5.01 -10.90 -6.83
N TYR A 139 -5.34 -10.20 -7.93
CA TYR A 139 -4.74 -8.92 -8.30
C TYR A 139 -4.76 -7.86 -7.17
N LEU A 140 -5.92 -7.60 -6.55
CA LEU A 140 -6.04 -6.62 -5.45
C LEU A 140 -5.37 -7.07 -4.14
N ALA A 141 -5.00 -8.35 -4.01
CA ALA A 141 -4.31 -8.90 -2.84
C ALA A 141 -2.79 -9.04 -3.03
N SER A 142 -2.27 -8.91 -4.26
CA SER A 142 -0.89 -9.27 -4.65
C SER A 142 0.20 -8.41 -3.99
N VAL A 143 -0.15 -7.24 -3.45
CA VAL A 143 0.79 -6.42 -2.67
C VAL A 143 1.08 -7.02 -1.28
N LEU A 144 0.15 -7.77 -0.69
CA LEU A 144 0.28 -8.26 0.70
C LEU A 144 1.40 -9.28 0.90
N PRO A 145 1.59 -10.29 0.04
CA PRO A 145 2.70 -11.25 0.16
C PRO A 145 4.07 -10.57 0.19
N MET A 146 4.29 -9.57 -0.67
CA MET A 146 5.50 -8.75 -0.66
C MET A 146 5.71 -8.05 0.69
N TYR A 147 4.66 -7.47 1.28
CA TYR A 147 4.74 -6.86 2.61
C TYR A 147 5.00 -7.87 3.73
N ALA A 148 4.51 -9.11 3.61
CA ALA A 148 4.84 -10.16 4.55
C ALA A 148 6.35 -10.44 4.52
N PHE A 149 6.98 -10.50 3.34
CA PHE A 149 8.43 -10.59 3.20
C PHE A 149 9.15 -9.37 3.77
N PHE A 150 8.68 -8.15 3.50
CA PHE A 150 9.33 -6.95 4.05
C PHE A 150 9.29 -6.95 5.57
N ALA A 151 8.14 -7.28 6.17
CA ALA A 151 7.99 -7.41 7.62
C ALA A 151 8.92 -8.48 8.21
N LEU A 152 9.13 -9.60 7.49
CA LEU A 152 10.05 -10.65 7.89
C LEU A 152 11.52 -10.19 7.89
N LEU A 153 11.89 -9.30 6.96
CA LEU A 153 13.25 -8.75 6.85
C LEU A 153 13.51 -7.58 7.81
N VAL A 154 12.49 -6.93 8.37
CA VAL A 154 12.65 -5.80 9.31
C VAL A 154 13.69 -6.03 10.41
N PRO A 155 13.75 -7.20 11.09
CA PRO A 155 14.74 -7.49 12.12
C PRO A 155 16.20 -7.35 11.66
N THR A 156 16.49 -7.49 10.37
CA THR A 156 17.84 -7.35 9.80
C THR A 156 18.03 -5.98 9.15
N ILE A 157 17.03 -5.49 8.43
CA ILE A 157 17.12 -4.22 7.68
C ILE A 157 17.30 -3.02 8.62
N LEU A 158 16.55 -2.96 9.72
CA LEU A 158 16.53 -1.76 10.58
C LEU A 158 17.82 -1.54 11.38
N PRO A 159 18.43 -2.56 11.99
CA PRO A 159 19.75 -2.42 12.59
C PRO A 159 20.79 -1.96 11.56
N LEU A 160 20.70 -2.47 10.32
CA LEU A 160 21.59 -2.07 9.24
C LEU A 160 21.34 -0.63 8.79
N ALA A 161 20.09 -0.20 8.71
CA ALA A 161 19.70 1.18 8.37
C ALA A 161 20.24 2.22 9.36
N ARG A 162 20.41 1.84 10.63
CA ARG A 162 20.96 2.71 11.68
C ARG A 162 22.48 2.71 11.70
N SER A 163 23.09 1.53 11.63
CA SER A 163 24.54 1.36 11.79
C SER A 163 25.33 1.55 10.50
N LYS A 164 24.83 1.05 9.37
CA LYS A 164 25.51 1.05 8.06
C LYS A 164 24.52 1.39 6.93
N PRO A 165 23.94 2.61 6.93
CA PRO A 165 22.91 3.02 5.97
C PRO A 165 23.36 2.89 4.52
N TRP A 166 24.64 3.17 4.23
CA TRP A 166 25.21 3.02 2.88
C TRP A 166 25.27 1.57 2.42
N LEU A 167 25.62 0.63 3.30
CA LEU A 167 25.65 -0.79 2.95
C LEU A 167 24.24 -1.29 2.62
N LEU A 168 23.24 -0.86 3.40
CA LEU A 168 21.84 -1.17 3.11
C LEU A 168 21.40 -0.58 1.76
N LEU A 169 21.71 0.69 1.51
CA LEU A 169 21.31 1.35 0.27
C LEU A 169 21.95 0.69 -0.96
N VAL A 170 23.26 0.45 -0.93
CA VAL A 170 23.98 -0.20 -2.05
C VAL A 170 23.46 -1.61 -2.28
N GLY A 171 23.26 -2.40 -1.21
CA GLY A 171 22.69 -3.74 -1.33
C GLY A 171 21.25 -3.71 -1.90
N SER A 172 20.44 -2.75 -1.47
CA SER A 172 19.07 -2.56 -1.96
C SER A 172 19.06 -2.17 -3.44
N VAL A 173 19.92 -1.25 -3.88
CA VAL A 173 20.04 -0.85 -5.29
C VAL A 173 20.56 -2.00 -6.16
N ALA A 174 21.55 -2.76 -5.68
CA ALA A 174 22.07 -3.92 -6.40
C ALA A 174 21.01 -5.01 -6.58
N LEU A 175 20.25 -5.31 -5.52
CA LEU A 175 19.15 -6.27 -5.58
C LEU A 175 18.04 -5.80 -6.52
N TRP A 176 17.69 -4.51 -6.50
CA TRP A 176 16.71 -3.92 -7.41
C TRP A 176 17.18 -3.98 -8.87
N ALA A 177 18.44 -3.67 -9.15
CA ALA A 177 19.00 -3.74 -10.51
C ALA A 177 19.00 -5.18 -11.06
N GLY A 178 19.27 -6.17 -10.21
CA GLY A 178 19.21 -7.59 -10.55
C GLY A 178 17.80 -8.21 -10.51
N ALA A 179 16.79 -7.49 -9.99
CA ALA A 179 15.47 -8.03 -9.71
C ALA A 179 14.76 -8.67 -10.92
N PRO A 180 14.84 -8.11 -12.15
CA PRO A 180 14.23 -8.75 -13.33
C PRO A 180 14.86 -10.11 -13.68
N ALA A 181 16.16 -10.29 -13.43
CA ALA A 181 16.86 -11.54 -13.77
C ALA A 181 16.53 -12.68 -12.79
N ILE A 182 16.23 -12.32 -11.54
CA ILE A 182 15.97 -13.26 -10.45
C ILE A 182 14.49 -13.42 -10.12
N SER A 183 13.57 -12.70 -10.79
CA SER A 183 12.13 -12.77 -10.54
C SER A 183 11.55 -14.17 -10.77
N GLN A 184 12.14 -14.94 -11.68
CA GLN A 184 11.78 -16.33 -11.96
C GLN A 184 11.94 -17.29 -10.77
N TYR A 185 12.73 -16.93 -9.77
CA TYR A 185 12.90 -17.73 -8.56
C TYR A 185 11.77 -17.53 -7.53
N LEU A 186 10.86 -16.59 -7.79
CA LEU A 186 9.67 -16.43 -6.96
C LEU A 186 8.70 -17.60 -7.20
N PRO A 187 8.01 -18.07 -6.14
CA PRO A 187 7.03 -19.13 -6.30
C PRO A 187 5.89 -18.64 -7.19
N ALA A 188 5.66 -19.32 -8.31
CA ALA A 188 4.56 -19.03 -9.24
C ALA A 188 3.91 -20.32 -9.73
N ALA A 189 2.60 -20.28 -9.97
CA ALA A 189 1.89 -21.32 -10.71
C ALA A 189 2.21 -21.18 -12.21
N PRO A 190 1.95 -22.20 -13.05
CA PRO A 190 2.03 -22.03 -14.51
C PRO A 190 1.26 -20.77 -14.94
N ASP A 191 1.86 -20.00 -15.86
CA ASP A 191 1.31 -18.74 -16.41
C ASP A 191 1.03 -17.61 -15.41
N MET A 192 1.34 -17.82 -14.12
CA MET A 192 1.25 -16.80 -13.09
C MET A 192 2.58 -16.08 -12.90
N HIS A 193 2.50 -14.83 -12.44
CA HIS A 193 3.65 -14.06 -12.02
C HIS A 193 3.29 -13.20 -10.80
N TRP A 194 4.32 -12.68 -10.14
CA TRP A 194 4.14 -11.70 -9.07
C TRP A 194 3.90 -10.33 -9.68
N ASP A 195 2.73 -9.73 -9.47
CA ASP A 195 2.43 -8.34 -9.87
C ASP A 195 3.41 -7.32 -9.26
N PHE A 196 3.89 -7.63 -8.05
CA PHE A 196 4.88 -6.85 -7.32
C PHE A 196 6.10 -7.73 -7.04
N ASN A 197 7.17 -7.55 -7.81
CA ASN A 197 8.42 -8.28 -7.57
C ASN A 197 9.07 -7.79 -6.24
N PRO A 198 9.11 -8.59 -5.16
CA PRO A 198 9.67 -8.17 -3.87
C PRO A 198 11.16 -7.80 -3.96
N PHE A 199 11.92 -8.36 -4.90
CA PHE A 199 13.33 -8.01 -5.10
C PHE A 199 13.50 -6.58 -5.62
N ALA A 200 12.54 -6.10 -6.43
CA ALA A 200 12.55 -4.74 -6.95
C ALA A 200 11.95 -3.76 -5.92
N TRP A 201 10.76 -4.08 -5.42
CA TRP A 201 9.97 -3.17 -4.58
C TRP A 201 10.54 -2.96 -3.18
N GLN A 202 11.44 -3.83 -2.71
CA GLN A 202 12.17 -3.58 -1.46
C GLN A 202 12.95 -2.26 -1.50
N LEU A 203 13.32 -1.74 -2.68
CA LEU A 203 13.94 -0.43 -2.81
C LEU A 203 13.06 0.67 -2.22
N MET A 204 11.77 0.74 -2.58
CA MET A 204 10.84 1.75 -2.03
C MET A 204 10.69 1.62 -0.51
N PHE A 205 10.63 0.38 -0.01
CA PHE A 205 10.52 0.11 1.42
C PHE A 205 11.78 0.57 2.16
N VAL A 206 12.96 0.23 1.65
CA VAL A 206 14.26 0.63 2.19
C VAL A 206 14.45 2.14 2.15
N LEU A 207 14.05 2.82 1.07
CA LEU A 207 14.07 4.29 1.02
C LEU A 207 13.19 4.90 2.11
N GLY A 208 12.02 4.33 2.38
CA GLY A 208 11.15 4.75 3.48
C GLY A 208 11.79 4.56 4.86
N VAL A 209 12.43 3.41 5.07
CA VAL A 209 13.18 3.11 6.30
C VAL A 209 14.33 4.11 6.49
N LEU A 210 15.12 4.36 5.45
CA LEU A 210 16.26 5.29 5.49
C LEU A 210 15.80 6.73 5.69
N ALA A 211 14.71 7.16 5.05
CA ALA A 211 14.13 8.49 5.25
C ALA A 211 13.72 8.74 6.72
N ARG A 212 13.35 7.69 7.46
CA ARG A 212 13.07 7.79 8.90
C ARG A 212 14.32 7.70 9.76
N CYS A 213 15.28 6.84 9.41
CA CYS A 213 16.45 6.54 10.22
C CYS A 213 17.60 7.53 10.04
N GLN A 214 17.66 8.21 8.89
CA GLN A 214 18.78 9.07 8.50
C GLN A 214 18.28 10.48 8.16
N PRO A 215 18.96 11.54 8.60
CA PRO A 215 18.56 12.92 8.33
C PRO A 215 19.00 13.36 6.92
N VAL A 216 18.71 12.57 5.89
CA VAL A 216 19.15 12.83 4.51
C VAL A 216 18.47 14.09 3.99
N TYR A 217 17.14 14.13 4.10
CA TYR A 217 16.35 15.26 3.65
C TYR A 217 16.73 16.55 4.41
N GLN A 218 16.83 16.51 5.74
CA GLN A 218 17.21 17.68 6.55
C GLN A 218 18.61 18.18 6.20
N ARG A 219 19.57 17.29 5.95
CA ARG A 219 20.94 17.68 5.54
C ARG A 219 20.98 18.35 4.17
N ILE A 220 20.22 17.83 3.20
CA ILE A 220 20.20 18.38 1.85
C ILE A 220 19.40 19.70 1.82
N SER A 221 18.24 19.76 2.50
CA SER A 221 17.38 20.94 2.57
C SER A 221 18.08 22.13 3.26
N ALA A 222 18.81 21.87 4.35
CA ALA A 222 19.54 22.91 5.07
C ALA A 222 20.82 23.39 4.37
N HIS A 223 21.28 22.70 3.32
CA HIS A 223 22.48 23.11 2.59
C HIS A 223 22.20 24.39 1.78
N ARG A 224 23.22 25.25 1.58
CA ARG A 224 23.08 26.50 0.80
C ARG A 224 22.56 26.30 -0.64
N PHE A 225 22.72 25.09 -1.16
CA PHE A 225 22.25 24.67 -2.48
C PHE A 225 21.05 23.71 -2.41
N GLY A 226 20.40 23.55 -1.26
CA GLY A 226 19.23 22.67 -1.09
C GLY A 226 18.06 23.04 -1.99
N TRP A 227 17.93 24.32 -2.34
CA TRP A 227 16.93 24.80 -3.30
C TRP A 227 17.10 24.19 -4.71
N LEU A 228 18.33 23.85 -5.13
CA LEU A 228 18.57 23.19 -6.42
C LEU A 228 17.93 21.79 -6.46
N ALA A 229 17.96 21.06 -5.34
CA ALA A 229 17.28 19.77 -5.24
C ALA A 229 15.77 19.92 -5.42
N SER A 230 15.17 20.98 -4.86
CA SER A 230 13.75 21.28 -5.04
C SER A 230 13.40 21.68 -6.48
N VAL A 231 14.25 22.47 -7.15
CA VAL A 231 14.07 22.83 -8.57
C VAL A 231 14.20 21.59 -9.46
N LEU A 232 15.20 20.75 -9.22
CA LEU A 232 15.38 19.50 -9.97
C LEU A 232 14.19 18.55 -9.75
N ALA A 233 13.73 18.39 -8.51
CA ALA A 233 12.56 17.58 -8.20
C ALA A 233 11.31 18.12 -8.92
N PHE A 234 11.10 19.45 -8.90
CA PHE A 234 10.00 20.07 -9.63
C PHE A 234 10.09 19.83 -11.14
N ALA A 235 11.28 19.98 -11.74
CA ALA A 235 11.50 19.71 -13.15
C ALA A 235 11.21 18.25 -13.52
N VAL A 236 11.61 17.29 -12.68
CA VAL A 236 11.31 15.86 -12.88
C VAL A 236 9.80 15.60 -12.83
N VAL A 237 9.09 16.19 -11.85
CA VAL A 237 7.63 16.03 -11.71
C VAL A 237 6.89 16.61 -12.90
N VAL A 238 7.23 17.84 -13.31
CA VAL A 238 6.61 18.50 -14.47
C VAL A 238 6.94 17.76 -15.77
N GLY A 239 8.19 17.35 -15.96
CA GLY A 239 8.61 16.60 -17.14
C GLY A 239 7.89 15.26 -17.26
N ALA A 240 7.74 14.54 -16.15
CA ALA A 240 7.00 13.29 -16.14
C ALA A 240 5.49 13.48 -16.34
N ALA A 241 4.91 14.55 -15.79
CA ALA A 241 3.52 14.92 -16.04
C ALA A 241 3.28 15.28 -17.50
N TYR A 242 4.18 16.07 -18.09
CA TYR A 242 4.11 16.42 -19.51
C TYR A 242 4.21 15.17 -20.39
N TYR A 243 5.18 14.30 -20.12
CA TYR A 243 5.32 13.05 -20.86
C TYR A 243 4.07 12.18 -20.75
N LYS A 244 3.53 11.99 -19.55
CA LYS A 244 2.38 11.10 -19.34
C LYS A 244 1.07 11.66 -19.90
N LEU A 245 0.85 12.98 -19.83
CA LEU A 245 -0.40 13.61 -20.25
C LEU A 245 -0.43 13.93 -21.75
N PHE A 246 0.71 14.20 -22.38
CA PHE A 246 0.76 14.71 -23.77
C PHE A 246 1.55 13.83 -24.74
N LEU A 247 2.51 13.01 -24.26
CA LEU A 247 3.38 12.22 -25.14
C LEU A 247 3.06 10.72 -25.10
N LEU A 248 2.51 10.23 -23.99
CA LEU A 248 2.17 8.82 -23.82
C LEU A 248 0.80 8.51 -24.44
N HIS A 249 0.80 7.84 -25.59
CA HIS A 249 -0.42 7.48 -26.32
C HIS A 249 -0.83 6.01 -26.12
N ALA A 250 0.03 5.20 -25.51
CA ALA A 250 -0.19 3.78 -25.26
C ALA A 250 0.09 3.41 -23.80
N PRO A 251 -0.59 2.39 -23.24
CA PRO A 251 -0.29 1.88 -21.91
C PRO A 251 1.18 1.47 -21.79
N LEU A 252 1.81 1.87 -20.68
CA LEU A 252 3.15 1.40 -20.34
C LEU A 252 3.15 -0.10 -20.07
N ALA A 253 4.23 -0.79 -20.42
CA ALA A 253 4.37 -2.21 -20.17
C ALA A 253 4.21 -2.53 -18.67
N ALA A 254 3.42 -3.56 -18.35
CA ALA A 254 3.17 -3.98 -16.96
C ALA A 254 4.46 -4.32 -16.20
N SER A 255 5.48 -4.82 -16.91
CA SER A 255 6.81 -5.12 -16.37
C SER A 255 7.50 -3.90 -15.75
N LEU A 256 7.19 -2.68 -16.20
CA LEU A 256 7.73 -1.44 -15.63
C LEU A 256 7.21 -1.18 -14.22
N LYS A 257 5.96 -1.57 -13.92
CA LYS A 257 5.40 -1.54 -12.57
C LYS A 257 5.87 -2.74 -11.77
N GLN A 258 5.80 -3.93 -12.38
CA GLN A 258 6.20 -5.19 -11.75
C GLN A 258 7.59 -5.13 -11.13
N ASN A 259 8.56 -4.61 -11.89
CA ASN A 259 9.95 -4.52 -11.49
C ASN A 259 10.39 -3.11 -11.06
N LEU A 260 9.43 -2.23 -10.71
CA LEU A 260 9.70 -0.87 -10.22
C LEU A 260 10.76 -0.15 -11.08
N SER A 261 10.41 0.20 -12.32
CA SER A 261 11.37 0.84 -13.22
C SER A 261 11.95 2.13 -12.62
N TRP A 262 13.17 2.46 -13.03
CA TRP A 262 13.90 3.63 -12.53
C TRP A 262 13.14 4.94 -12.75
N LEU A 263 12.36 5.03 -13.84
CA LEU A 263 11.47 6.15 -14.14
C LEU A 263 10.41 6.35 -13.05
N ARG A 264 9.82 5.25 -12.56
CA ARG A 264 8.82 5.28 -11.48
C ARG A 264 9.46 5.66 -10.16
N ALA A 265 10.57 5.00 -9.80
CA ALA A 265 11.30 5.28 -8.57
C ALA A 265 11.81 6.73 -8.52
N GLY A 266 12.40 7.22 -9.62
CA GLY A 266 12.92 8.59 -9.73
C GLY A 266 11.83 9.65 -9.65
N ASN A 267 10.71 9.45 -10.35
CA ASN A 267 9.56 10.34 -10.24
C ASN A 267 8.99 10.36 -8.82
N PHE A 268 8.81 9.18 -8.21
CA PHE A 268 8.36 9.10 -6.81
C PHE A 268 9.29 9.84 -5.85
N VAL A 269 10.62 9.68 -5.97
CA VAL A 269 11.58 10.39 -5.10
C VAL A 269 11.47 11.91 -5.26
N ALA A 270 11.28 12.40 -6.50
CA ALA A 270 11.04 13.82 -6.75
C ALA A 270 9.74 14.32 -6.10
N ILE A 271 8.65 13.57 -6.22
CA ILE A 271 7.38 13.88 -5.55
C ILE A 271 7.54 13.87 -4.03
N ALA A 272 8.18 12.84 -3.47
CA ALA A 272 8.41 12.70 -2.04
C ALA A 272 9.25 13.86 -1.48
N TRP A 273 10.24 14.35 -2.25
CA TRP A 273 11.03 15.53 -1.90
C TRP A 273 10.16 16.79 -1.80
N LEU A 274 9.32 17.07 -2.80
CA LEU A 274 8.41 18.22 -2.78
C LEU A 274 7.37 18.11 -1.65
N VAL A 275 6.84 16.93 -1.41
CA VAL A 275 5.91 16.67 -0.30
C VAL A 275 6.62 16.88 1.05
N ALA A 276 7.88 16.47 1.19
CA ALA A 276 8.65 16.73 2.40
C ALA A 276 8.82 18.24 2.66
N ASN A 277 9.05 19.05 1.61
CA ASN A 277 9.06 20.51 1.74
C ASN A 277 7.71 21.05 2.25
N LEU A 278 6.59 20.53 1.74
CA LEU A 278 5.25 20.92 2.22
C LEU A 278 5.00 20.49 3.68
N ILE A 279 5.59 19.38 4.12
CA ILE A 279 5.53 18.92 5.50
C ILE A 279 6.34 19.86 6.41
N GLU A 280 7.55 20.27 6.02
CA GLU A 280 8.38 21.22 6.79
C GLU A 280 7.71 22.58 6.95
N LEU A 281 6.98 23.04 5.93
CA LEU A 281 6.17 24.26 5.99
C LEU A 281 4.95 24.14 6.94
N GLY A 282 4.70 22.96 7.51
CA GLY A 282 3.62 22.71 8.48
C GLY A 282 2.24 22.50 7.85
N TRP A 283 2.14 22.46 6.52
CA TRP A 283 0.86 22.31 5.81
C TRP A 283 0.22 20.96 6.09
N ALA A 284 1.00 19.87 6.00
CA ALA A 284 0.50 18.52 6.25
C ALA A 284 -0.10 18.36 7.66
N LYS A 285 0.55 18.96 8.68
CA LYS A 285 0.05 18.96 10.06
C LYS A 285 -1.28 19.70 10.19
N LYS A 286 -1.42 20.84 9.49
CA LYS A 286 -2.66 21.63 9.46
C LYS A 286 -3.80 20.87 8.80
N VAL A 287 -3.55 20.19 7.68
CA VAL A 287 -4.56 19.38 6.98
C VAL A 287 -4.92 18.14 7.79
N ALA A 288 -3.95 17.41 8.33
CA ALA A 288 -4.17 16.23 9.16
C ALA A 288 -5.06 16.53 10.39
N ARG A 289 -4.92 17.72 10.99
CA ARG A 289 -5.79 18.18 12.09
C ARG A 289 -7.21 18.51 11.65
N ARG A 290 -7.39 19.01 10.42
CA ARG A 290 -8.71 19.33 9.86
C ARG A 290 -9.45 18.09 9.37
N LEU A 291 -8.73 17.05 8.96
CA LEU A 291 -9.29 15.80 8.43
C LEU A 291 -8.86 14.60 9.31
N PRO A 292 -9.24 14.57 10.60
CA PRO A 292 -8.82 13.51 11.53
C PRO A 292 -9.36 12.12 11.14
N TRP A 293 -10.45 12.09 10.36
CA TRP A 293 -11.05 10.87 9.84
C TRP A 293 -10.17 10.15 8.83
N VAL A 294 -9.43 10.88 7.99
CA VAL A 294 -8.44 10.30 7.08
C VAL A 294 -7.35 9.61 7.89
N GLY A 295 -6.88 10.26 8.96
CA GLY A 295 -5.96 9.63 9.91
C GLY A 295 -6.54 8.38 10.59
N ALA A 296 -7.87 8.29 10.79
CA ALA A 296 -8.50 7.10 11.36
C ALA A 296 -8.39 5.89 10.44
N ILE A 297 -8.57 6.09 9.13
CA ILE A 297 -8.34 5.06 8.10
C ILE A 297 -6.88 4.60 8.16
N GLY A 298 -5.93 5.53 8.17
CA GLY A 298 -4.50 5.21 8.19
C GLY A 298 -4.01 4.43 9.43
N ARG A 299 -4.62 4.70 10.60
CA ARG A 299 -4.37 3.94 11.84
C ARG A 299 -4.77 2.48 11.75
N GLN A 300 -5.77 2.17 10.93
CA GLN A 300 -6.31 0.82 10.74
C GLN A 300 -5.91 0.25 9.39
N GLY A 301 -4.72 0.61 8.88
CA GLY A 301 -4.37 0.42 7.48
C GLY A 301 -4.50 -0.99 6.93
N LEU A 302 -4.24 -2.05 7.72
CA LEU A 302 -4.43 -3.43 7.24
C LEU A 302 -5.92 -3.76 7.03
N LEU A 303 -6.78 -3.40 7.98
CA LEU A 303 -8.21 -3.66 7.86
C LEU A 303 -8.83 -2.83 6.73
N CYS A 304 -8.49 -1.53 6.68
CA CYS A 304 -8.94 -0.63 5.63
C CYS A 304 -8.43 -1.06 4.24
N PHE A 305 -7.24 -1.67 4.15
CA PHE A 305 -6.76 -2.27 2.90
C PHE A 305 -7.64 -3.46 2.47
N ILE A 306 -7.89 -4.43 3.36
CA ILE A 306 -8.73 -5.60 3.05
C ILE A 306 -10.14 -5.17 2.65
N ALA A 307 -10.75 -4.27 3.44
CA ALA A 307 -12.07 -3.74 3.13
C ALA A 307 -12.06 -2.94 1.83
N GLY A 308 -11.02 -2.13 1.59
CA GLY A 308 -10.84 -1.36 0.38
C GLY A 308 -10.80 -2.23 -0.88
N ALA A 309 -10.07 -3.35 -0.85
CA ALA A 309 -10.02 -4.30 -1.96
C ALA A 309 -11.40 -4.91 -2.28
N VAL A 310 -12.18 -5.25 -1.25
CA VAL A 310 -13.56 -5.75 -1.44
C VAL A 310 -14.48 -4.64 -1.96
N ILE A 311 -14.41 -3.45 -1.37
CA ILE A 311 -15.22 -2.29 -1.76
C ILE A 311 -14.94 -1.92 -3.22
N SER A 312 -13.67 -1.81 -3.61
CA SER A 312 -13.30 -1.46 -4.99
C SER A 312 -13.79 -2.53 -5.97
N LEU A 313 -13.63 -3.82 -5.65
CA LEU A 313 -14.10 -4.92 -6.51
C LEU A 313 -15.61 -4.86 -6.75
N VAL A 314 -16.40 -4.68 -5.67
CA VAL A 314 -17.86 -4.61 -5.76
C VAL A 314 -18.31 -3.36 -6.51
N VAL A 315 -17.78 -2.19 -6.14
CA VAL A 315 -18.18 -0.92 -6.75
C VAL A 315 -17.80 -0.87 -8.22
N ASP A 316 -16.60 -1.34 -8.57
CA ASP A 316 -16.14 -1.43 -9.95
C ASP A 316 -17.03 -2.34 -10.80
N SER A 317 -17.35 -3.55 -10.31
CA SER A 317 -18.19 -4.51 -11.04
C SER A 317 -19.62 -3.99 -11.21
N VAL A 318 -20.22 -3.41 -10.16
CA VAL A 318 -21.58 -2.84 -10.24
C VAL A 318 -21.61 -1.63 -11.18
N LEU A 319 -20.60 -0.76 -11.12
CA LEU A 319 -20.51 0.39 -12.02
C LEU A 319 -20.34 -0.07 -13.47
N TYR A 320 -19.46 -1.04 -13.71
CA TYR A 320 -19.22 -1.61 -15.03
C TYR A 320 -20.51 -2.20 -15.61
N ALA A 321 -21.23 -3.03 -14.85
CA ALA A 321 -22.51 -3.59 -15.26
C ALA A 321 -23.61 -2.53 -15.49
N ALA A 322 -23.63 -1.45 -14.69
CA ALA A 322 -24.61 -0.37 -14.84
C ALA A 322 -24.33 0.57 -16.02
N THR A 323 -23.12 0.55 -16.56
CA THR A 323 -22.67 1.47 -17.62
C THR A 323 -22.25 0.76 -18.90
N ASP A 324 -22.38 -0.57 -18.96
CA ASP A 324 -21.81 -1.41 -20.03
C ASP A 324 -20.31 -1.12 -20.27
N GLY A 325 -19.60 -0.75 -19.19
CA GLY A 325 -18.20 -0.33 -19.24
C GLY A 325 -17.93 1.07 -19.81
N TYR A 326 -18.95 1.83 -20.22
CA TYR A 326 -18.78 3.19 -20.72
C TYR A 326 -18.56 4.20 -19.59
N LEU A 327 -17.81 5.26 -19.90
CA LEU A 327 -17.60 6.35 -18.95
C LEU A 327 -18.90 7.12 -18.70
N ASN A 328 -19.34 7.14 -17.45
CA ASN A 328 -20.52 7.89 -17.01
C ASN A 328 -20.15 8.78 -15.81
N TYR A 329 -20.10 10.10 -16.01
CA TYR A 329 -19.64 11.04 -14.97
C TYR A 329 -20.50 11.02 -13.69
N PRO A 330 -21.84 11.10 -13.75
CA PRO A 330 -22.69 11.00 -12.56
C PRO A 330 -22.51 9.68 -11.80
N LEU A 331 -22.54 8.54 -12.50
CA LEU A 331 -22.42 7.23 -11.86
C LEU A 331 -21.00 6.98 -11.33
N GLY A 332 -19.97 7.46 -12.03
CA GLY A 332 -18.58 7.40 -11.57
C GLY A 332 -18.35 8.23 -10.30
N LEU A 333 -18.90 9.45 -10.22
CA LEU A 333 -18.83 10.25 -8.99
C LEU A 333 -19.64 9.62 -7.84
N LEU A 334 -20.77 8.98 -8.14
CA LEU A 334 -21.53 8.23 -7.14
C LEU A 334 -20.73 7.02 -6.63
N ALA A 335 -20.10 6.26 -7.54
CA ALA A 335 -19.23 5.15 -7.19
C ALA A 335 -18.05 5.60 -6.30
N ASP A 336 -17.42 6.73 -6.63
CA ASP A 336 -16.38 7.35 -5.81
C ASP A 336 -16.88 7.70 -4.40
N ALA A 337 -18.04 8.34 -4.30
CA ALA A 337 -18.65 8.69 -3.02
C ALA A 337 -19.01 7.46 -2.19
N VAL A 338 -19.54 6.41 -2.82
CA VAL A 338 -19.85 5.13 -2.17
C VAL A 338 -18.59 4.46 -1.67
N ALA A 339 -17.54 4.39 -2.49
CA ALA A 339 -16.28 3.72 -2.14
C ALA A 339 -15.57 4.43 -0.98
N VAL A 340 -15.44 5.77 -1.06
CA VAL A 340 -14.85 6.60 0.01
C VAL A 340 -15.70 6.55 1.28
N GLY A 341 -17.03 6.66 1.16
CA GLY A 341 -17.97 6.60 2.27
C GLY A 341 -17.96 5.25 2.98
N ALA A 342 -17.94 4.15 2.24
CA ALA A 342 -17.87 2.79 2.78
C ALA A 342 -16.55 2.55 3.52
N LEU A 343 -15.42 2.97 2.94
CA LEU A 343 -14.12 2.83 3.60
C LEU A 343 -14.04 3.67 4.88
N PHE A 344 -14.63 4.87 4.87
CA PHE A 344 -14.74 5.69 6.06
C PHE A 344 -15.62 5.04 7.15
N ALA A 345 -16.77 4.46 6.76
CA ALA A 345 -17.65 3.75 7.68
C ALA A 345 -16.95 2.55 8.34
N VAL A 346 -16.14 1.79 7.59
CA VAL A 346 -15.30 0.70 8.12
C VAL A 346 -14.36 1.22 9.20
N ALA A 347 -13.66 2.32 8.94
CA ALA A 347 -12.73 2.89 9.92
C ALA A 347 -13.42 3.35 11.21
N LEU A 348 -14.65 3.87 11.11
CA LEU A 348 -15.47 4.27 12.27
C LEU A 348 -16.04 3.09 13.05
N GLY A 349 -16.49 2.03 12.37
CA GLY A 349 -17.19 0.89 12.99
C GLY A 349 -16.31 0.04 13.93
N VAL A 350 -14.99 0.17 13.84
CA VAL A 350 -14.03 -0.69 14.55
C VAL A 350 -13.92 -0.37 16.04
N GLU A 351 -13.99 0.90 16.43
CA GLU A 351 -13.94 1.26 17.86
C GLU A 351 -15.20 0.81 18.62
N PRO A 352 -16.43 1.05 18.12
CA PRO A 352 -17.66 0.50 18.70
C PRO A 352 -17.64 -1.03 18.77
N LEU A 353 -17.21 -1.70 17.70
CA LEU A 353 -17.15 -3.17 17.66
C LEU A 353 -16.17 -3.73 18.70
N LYS A 354 -14.98 -3.14 18.85
CA LYS A 354 -14.02 -3.53 19.89
C LYS A 354 -14.59 -3.33 21.30
N ARG A 355 -15.28 -2.21 21.54
CA ARG A 355 -15.95 -1.93 22.83
C ARG A 355 -17.10 -2.90 23.11
N TRP A 356 -17.80 -3.35 22.08
CA TRP A 356 -18.89 -4.32 22.21
C TRP A 356 -18.38 -5.74 22.47
N VAL A 357 -17.43 -6.22 21.65
CA VAL A 357 -16.76 -7.52 21.86
C VAL A 357 -16.08 -7.56 23.22
N GLY A 358 -15.38 -6.49 23.61
CA GLY A 358 -14.77 -6.38 24.94
C GLY A 358 -15.78 -6.58 26.07
N ARG A 359 -16.95 -5.92 25.97
CA ARG A 359 -18.05 -6.07 26.94
C ARG A 359 -18.63 -7.48 27.00
N ILE A 360 -18.72 -8.19 25.86
CA ILE A 360 -19.19 -9.59 25.82
C ILE A 360 -18.17 -10.53 26.46
N VAL A 361 -16.89 -10.33 26.19
CA VAL A 361 -15.83 -11.18 26.73
C VAL A 361 -15.67 -10.96 28.23
N THR A 362 -15.74 -9.71 28.72
CA THR A 362 -15.73 -9.43 30.17
C THR A 362 -17.01 -9.87 30.85
N GLY A 363 -18.17 -9.68 30.20
CA GLY A 363 -19.46 -10.12 30.73
C GLY A 363 -19.61 -11.64 30.84
N ARG A 364 -18.88 -12.43 30.03
CA ARG A 364 -18.80 -13.90 30.18
C ARG A 364 -17.87 -14.36 31.32
N LEU A 365 -16.93 -13.53 31.75
CA LEU A 365 -16.03 -13.84 32.87
C LEU A 365 -16.67 -13.55 34.24
N GLU A 366 -17.70 -12.72 34.30
CA GLU A 366 -18.47 -12.43 35.52
C GLU A 366 -19.64 -13.41 35.76
N THR A 367 -19.93 -14.31 34.81
CA THR A 367 -21.05 -15.28 34.88
C THR A 367 -20.61 -16.74 34.94
N SER A 368 -19.32 -17.03 35.18
CA SER A 368 -18.87 -18.39 35.51
C SER A 368 -18.87 -18.56 37.04
N PRO A 369 -19.76 -19.40 37.61
CA PRO A 369 -19.78 -19.69 39.04
C PRO A 369 -18.55 -20.48 39.51
#